data_AF-Q936W8-F1
#
_entry.id   AF-Q936W8-F1
#
_cell.length_a   1.000
_cell.length_b   1.000
_cell.length_c   1.000
_cell.angle_alpha   90.00
_cell.angle_beta   90.00
_cell.angle_gamma   90.00
#
_symmetry.space_group_name_H-M   'P 1'
#
loop_
_entity.id
_entity.type
_entity.pdbx_description
1 polymer ?
#
loop_
_entity_poly.entity_id
_entity_poly.type
_entity_poly.pdbx_seq_one_letter_code
_entity_poly.pdbx_strand_id
1 'polypeptide(L)' 'VGYCSDRLREATGRADVGWLRPRFPIDPIPFSAFRSVDMEAARHD' A
#
# COMPACT_ATOMS: atom_id res chain seq x y z
N VAL A 1 19.45 0.53 -2.03
CA VAL A 1 18.06 1.05 -1.99
C VAL A 1 18.03 2.30 -1.10
N GLY A 2 18.49 3.45 -1.59
CA GLY A 2 18.68 4.67 -0.75
C GLY A 2 18.21 5.94 -1.44
N TYR A 3 18.62 6.13 -2.70
CA TYR A 3 18.35 7.36 -3.47
C TYR A 3 16.89 7.85 -3.47
N CYS A 4 15.92 6.97 -3.74
CA CYS A 4 14.51 7.37 -3.77
C CYS A 4 13.97 7.78 -2.39
N SER A 5 14.45 7.12 -1.34
CA SER A 5 14.06 7.46 0.03
C SER A 5 14.65 8.81 0.44
N ASP A 6 15.90 9.09 0.06
CA ASP A 6 16.57 10.35 0.40
C ASP A 6 15.89 11.55 -0.28
N ARG A 7 15.56 11.44 -1.57
CA ARG A 7 14.79 12.46 -2.30
C ARG A 7 13.42 12.73 -1.68
N LEU A 8 12.75 11.69 -1.20
CA LEU A 8 11.45 11.82 -0.56
C LEU A 8 11.57 12.49 0.82
N ARG A 9 12.68 12.29 1.56
CA ARG A 9 12.97 13.03 2.80
C ARG A 9 13.18 14.51 2.51
N GLU A 10 14.00 14.83 1.51
CA GLU A 10 14.25 16.21 1.08
C GLU A 10 12.97 16.93 0.65
N ALA A 11 12.12 16.27 -0.13
CA ALA A 11 10.89 16.86 -0.65
C ALA A 11 9.80 17.05 0.41
N THR A 12 9.75 16.19 1.43
CA THR A 12 8.68 16.22 2.45
C THR A 12 9.12 16.84 3.77
N GLY A 13 10.42 17.04 3.99
CA GLY A 13 10.99 17.45 5.27
C GLY A 13 10.87 16.39 6.38
N ARG A 14 10.44 15.17 6.03
CA ARG A 14 10.21 14.07 6.97
C ARG A 14 11.42 13.14 7.05
N ALA A 15 11.87 12.83 8.26
CA ALA A 15 12.96 11.89 8.47
C ALA A 15 12.50 10.42 8.37
N ASP A 16 11.23 10.15 8.66
CA ASP A 16 10.59 8.83 8.73
C ASP A 16 10.12 8.31 7.37
N VAL A 17 10.97 8.43 6.36
CA VAL A 17 10.71 7.83 5.05
C VAL A 17 11.27 6.42 5.02
N GLY A 18 10.42 5.47 4.63
CA GLY A 18 10.79 4.07 4.44
C GLY A 18 9.78 3.35 3.57
N TRP A 19 10.13 2.12 3.18
CA TRP A 19 9.21 1.24 2.49
C TRP A 19 8.34 0.53 3.53
N LEU A 20 7.02 0.63 3.38
CA LEU A 20 6.13 -0.26 4.12
C LEU A 20 6.46 -1.69 3.68
N ARG A 21 6.81 -2.55 4.64
CA ARG A 21 6.90 -3.99 4.45
C ARG A 21 5.66 -4.59 5.10
N PRO A 22 4.54 -4.74 4.37
CA PRO A 22 3.35 -5.33 4.96
C PRO A 22 3.71 -6.72 5.47
N ARG A 23 3.65 -6.91 6.79
CA ARG A 23 3.60 -8.24 7.38
C ARG A 23 2.15 -8.65 7.40
N PHE A 24 1.60 -8.92 6.23
CA PHE A 24 0.35 -9.66 6.14
C PHE A 24 0.52 -10.95 6.97
N PRO A 25 -0.50 -11.39 7.72
CA PRO A 25 -0.51 -12.77 8.17
C PRO A 25 -0.27 -13.65 6.95
N ILE A 26 0.74 -14.53 6.98
CA ILE A 26 0.99 -15.53 5.92
C ILE A 26 -0.03 -16.68 6.05
N ASP A 27 -1.25 -16.37 6.48
CA ASP A 27 -2.36 -17.29 6.27
C ASP A 27 -2.90 -16.96 4.88
N PRO A 28 -2.83 -17.91 3.92
CA PRO A 28 -3.32 -17.66 2.58
C PRO A 28 -4.79 -17.25 2.68
N ILE A 29 -5.09 -16.02 2.25
CA ILE A 29 -6.46 -15.53 2.22
C ILE A 29 -7.21 -16.36 1.19
N PRO A 30 -8.29 -17.08 1.57
CA PRO A 30 -9.05 -17.88 0.62
C PRO A 30 -9.74 -16.96 -0.38
N PHE A 31 -9.94 -17.47 -1.60
CA PHE A 31 -10.60 -16.73 -2.68
C PHE A 31 -11.98 -16.18 -2.29
N SER A 32 -12.66 -16.81 -1.32
CA SER A 32 -13.96 -16.38 -0.78
C SER A 32 -13.92 -15.07 0.03
N ALA A 33 -12.75 -14.61 0.46
CA ALA A 33 -12.61 -13.38 1.23
C ALA A 33 -12.45 -12.12 0.36
N PHE A 34 -12.19 -12.29 -0.95
CA PHE A 34 -12.20 -11.18 -1.88
C PHE A 34 -13.65 -10.80 -2.17
N ARG A 35 -14.07 -9.60 -1.71
CA ARG A 35 -15.28 -8.99 -2.24
C ARG A 35 -15.00 -8.58 -3.67
N SER A 36 -15.90 -8.90 -4.59
CA SER A 36 -15.81 -8.53 -6.00
C SER A 36 -15.64 -7.02 -6.13
N VAL A 37 -14.41 -6.58 -6.46
CA VAL A 37 -14.06 -5.16 -6.66
C VAL A 37 -14.89 -4.52 -7.78
N ASP A 38 -15.53 -5.32 -8.63
CA ASP A 38 -16.38 -4.88 -9.73
C ASP A 38 -17.76 -4.31 -9.28
N MET A 39 -18.13 -4.40 -7.99
CA MET A 39 -19.44 -3.89 -7.53
C MET A 39 -19.40 -2.48 -6.92
N GLU A 40 -18.22 -1.98 -6.53
CA GLU A 40 -18.08 -0.66 -5.87
C GLU A 40 -17.52 0.43 -6.80
N ALA A 41 -17.14 0.12 -8.05
CA ALA A 41 -16.75 1.11 -9.06
C ALA A 41 -17.94 1.66 -9.88
N ALA A 42 -19.15 1.11 -9.72
CA ALA A 42 -20.36 1.54 -10.43
C ALA A 42 -21.25 2.52 -9.63
N ARG A 43 -20.75 3.10 -8.54
CA ARG A 43 -21.49 4.07 -7.70
C ARG A 43 -20.69 5.32 -7.35
N HIS A 44 -19.96 5.87 -8.32
CA HIS A 44 -19.52 7.25 -8.24
C HIS A 44 -20.11 8.00 -9.43
N ASP A 45 -21.27 8.61 -9.18
CA ASP A 45 -21.84 9.70 -9.98
C ASP A 45 -20.93 10.95 -9.87
#